data_AF-A0A1G0YKB1-F1
#
_entry.id   AF-A0A1G0YKB1-F1
#
_cell.length_a   1.000
_cell.length_b   1.000
_cell.length_c   1.000
_cell.angle_alpha   90.00
_cell.angle_beta   90.00
_cell.angle_gamma   90.00
#
_symmetry.space_group_name_H-M   'P 1'
#
loop_
_entity.id
_entity.type
_entity.pdbx_description
1 polymer ?
#
loop_
_entity_poly.entity_id
_entity_poly.type
_entity_poly.pdbx_seq_one_letter_code
_entity_poly.pdbx_strand_id
1 'polypeptide(L)'
;MLGWMAFLFVPMAQAYLSYPMYIGVSQPVQNEFGRNLTGAATMSTDRCDRVELLLTTNGVVYPPALDGTPDPRNVVITGGVSHIGSRTAMGLTNSGLFYFRFAENKPLPGARLFVRAFNAPSRQEASFYSDSAVFTVDGSSSSYDVSMSAMNPLDSEDSDGDGVSNSMEESLGSNPDQTDSDGDGISDDLELRAGTDPTDRESVFVLAIARLNVDGTMTLFWPSAEGKRYQVEFTRDDLHSHPDFMPLGEVVTATGPVTETSIPKDELSASGHYRVRLMEE
;
A
#
# COMPACT_ATOMS: atom_id res chain seq x y z
N MET A 1 46.95 -0.18 -29.79
CA MET A 1 45.69 0.60 -29.84
C MET A 1 44.55 -0.40 -29.97
N LEU A 2 43.90 -0.78 -28.86
CA LEU A 2 42.64 -1.52 -28.93
C LEU A 2 41.51 -0.51 -28.99
N GLY A 3 40.78 -0.49 -30.11
CA GLY A 3 39.61 0.33 -30.30
C GLY A 3 38.42 -0.24 -29.52
N TRP A 4 37.83 0.58 -28.66
CA TRP A 4 36.56 0.28 -28.01
C TRP A 4 35.43 0.43 -29.02
N MET A 5 34.69 -0.64 -29.28
CA MET A 5 33.52 -0.62 -30.16
C MET A 5 32.29 -0.41 -29.29
N ALA A 6 31.72 0.80 -29.31
CA ALA A 6 30.46 1.09 -28.64
C ALA A 6 29.30 0.59 -29.52
N PHE A 7 28.54 -0.37 -29.02
CA PHE A 7 27.26 -0.77 -29.62
C PHE A 7 26.18 0.20 -29.15
N LEU A 8 25.78 1.11 -30.05
CA LEU A 8 24.60 1.95 -29.85
C LEU A 8 23.36 1.10 -30.18
N PHE A 9 22.62 0.67 -29.18
CA PHE A 9 21.28 0.11 -29.39
C PHE A 9 20.32 1.26 -29.68
N VAL A 10 19.91 1.39 -30.94
CA VAL A 10 18.77 2.24 -31.30
C VAL A 10 17.52 1.39 -31.08
N PRO A 11 16.63 1.71 -30.12
CA PRO A 11 15.38 0.98 -29.99
C PRO A 11 14.56 1.22 -31.26
N MET A 12 14.21 0.14 -31.97
CA MET A 12 13.21 0.23 -33.04
C MET A 12 11.90 0.71 -32.40
N ALA A 13 11.39 1.85 -32.85
CA ALA A 13 10.08 2.33 -32.47
C ALA A 13 9.01 1.39 -33.08
N GLN A 14 8.69 0.31 -32.38
CA GLN A 14 7.49 -0.47 -32.66
C GLN A 14 6.29 0.26 -32.07
N ALA A 15 5.35 0.66 -32.92
CA ALA A 15 4.05 1.15 -32.49
C ALA A 15 3.25 -0.03 -31.95
N TYR A 16 3.14 -0.15 -30.63
CA TYR A 16 2.22 -1.08 -29.99
C TYR A 16 0.81 -0.49 -29.97
N LEU A 17 -0.17 -1.24 -30.45
CA LEU A 17 -1.58 -0.89 -30.29
C LEU A 17 -1.91 -1.02 -28.79
N SER A 18 -1.98 0.11 -28.08
CA SER A 18 -2.28 0.13 -26.66
C SER A 18 -3.80 0.15 -26.45
N TYR A 19 -4.39 -0.99 -26.09
CA TYR A 19 -5.81 -1.06 -25.73
C TYR A 19 -6.04 -0.37 -24.38
N PRO A 20 -7.09 0.45 -24.21
CA PRO A 20 -7.39 1.04 -22.90
C PRO A 20 -7.61 -0.06 -21.85
N MET A 21 -7.23 0.24 -20.62
CA MET A 21 -7.54 -0.61 -19.46
C MET A 21 -8.77 -0.06 -18.75
N TYR A 22 -9.67 -0.96 -18.33
CA TYR A 22 -10.89 -0.63 -17.61
C TYR A 22 -10.86 -1.24 -16.21
N ILE A 23 -11.33 -0.49 -15.21
CA ILE A 23 -11.51 -0.96 -13.83
C ILE A 23 -12.91 -0.54 -13.41
N GLY A 24 -13.74 -1.45 -12.95
CA GLY A 24 -15.11 -1.12 -12.56
C GLY A 24 -15.75 -2.24 -11.76
N VAL A 25 -17.06 -2.11 -11.56
CA VAL A 25 -17.86 -3.12 -10.84
C VAL A 25 -18.96 -3.65 -11.75
N SER A 26 -19.20 -4.95 -11.71
CA SER A 26 -20.35 -5.60 -12.36
C SER A 26 -21.55 -5.71 -11.44
N GLN A 27 -21.34 -5.67 -10.12
CA GLN A 27 -22.38 -5.59 -9.09
C GLN A 27 -22.51 -4.16 -8.55
N PRO A 28 -23.73 -3.67 -8.28
CA PRO A 28 -23.92 -2.36 -7.68
C PRO A 28 -23.24 -2.24 -6.32
N VAL A 29 -22.44 -1.19 -6.14
CA VAL A 29 -22.00 -0.75 -4.81
C VAL A 29 -23.22 -0.24 -4.05
N GLN A 30 -23.36 -0.66 -2.80
CA GLN A 30 -24.49 -0.34 -1.94
C GLN A 30 -24.02 0.43 -0.71
N ASN A 31 -24.88 1.31 -0.23
CA ASN A 31 -24.69 2.01 1.03
C ASN A 31 -24.96 1.10 2.24
N GLU A 32 -24.81 1.65 3.45
CA GLU A 32 -25.00 0.97 4.73
C GLU A 32 -26.41 0.41 4.97
N PHE A 33 -27.37 0.80 4.14
CA PHE A 33 -28.76 0.31 4.17
C PHE A 33 -29.07 -0.66 3.04
N GLY A 34 -28.06 -1.16 2.31
CA GLY A 34 -28.22 -2.08 1.18
C GLY A 34 -28.85 -1.43 -0.05
N ARG A 35 -28.82 -0.09 -0.15
CA ARG A 35 -29.34 0.64 -1.31
C ARG A 35 -28.20 1.00 -2.23
N ASN A 36 -28.39 0.82 -3.53
CA ASN A 36 -27.39 1.20 -4.52
C ASN A 36 -27.01 2.68 -4.39
N LEU A 37 -25.71 2.96 -4.49
CA LEU A 37 -25.21 4.32 -4.49
C LEU A 37 -25.78 5.16 -5.63
N THR A 38 -25.85 6.46 -5.37
CA THR A 38 -26.48 7.46 -6.23
C THR A 38 -25.44 8.19 -7.07
N GLY A 39 -25.62 8.19 -8.37
CA GLY A 39 -24.88 9.00 -9.32
C GLY A 39 -25.32 8.71 -10.76
N ALA A 40 -24.95 9.58 -11.71
CA ALA A 40 -25.35 9.43 -13.11
C ALA A 40 -24.35 10.08 -14.07
N ALA A 41 -24.27 9.57 -15.30
CA ALA A 41 -23.41 10.14 -16.36
C ALA A 41 -23.72 11.59 -16.73
N THR A 42 -24.89 12.10 -16.35
CA THR A 42 -25.35 13.47 -16.63
C THR A 42 -25.42 14.36 -15.39
N MET A 43 -25.10 13.84 -14.20
CA MET A 43 -25.12 14.61 -12.96
C MET A 43 -23.74 15.26 -12.70
N SER A 44 -23.74 16.38 -11.97
CA SER A 44 -22.49 17.01 -11.53
C SER A 44 -21.72 16.10 -10.58
N THR A 45 -20.39 16.10 -10.64
CA THR A 45 -19.51 15.35 -9.73
C THR A 45 -19.70 15.71 -8.27
N ASP A 46 -20.23 16.90 -7.97
CA ASP A 46 -20.50 17.36 -6.59
C ASP A 46 -21.87 16.89 -6.07
N ARG A 47 -22.64 16.20 -6.90
CA ARG A 47 -23.97 15.66 -6.54
C ARG A 47 -24.04 14.14 -6.63
N CYS A 48 -22.93 13.50 -6.94
CA CYS A 48 -22.81 12.07 -7.07
C CYS A 48 -21.91 11.53 -5.98
N ASP A 49 -22.19 10.30 -5.58
CA ASP A 49 -21.28 9.49 -4.79
C ASP A 49 -19.97 9.31 -5.54
N ARG A 50 -18.85 9.45 -4.83
CA ARG A 50 -17.52 9.49 -5.44
C ARG A 50 -16.85 8.13 -5.39
N VAL A 51 -16.00 7.89 -6.38
CA VAL A 51 -15.12 6.71 -6.43
C VAL A 51 -13.70 7.16 -6.72
N GLU A 52 -12.75 6.56 -6.02
CA GLU A 52 -11.33 6.88 -6.15
C GLU A 52 -10.49 5.64 -6.35
N LEU A 53 -9.51 5.79 -7.24
CA LEU A 53 -8.43 4.84 -7.42
C LEU A 53 -7.15 5.46 -6.89
N LEU A 54 -6.51 4.74 -5.98
CA LEU A 54 -5.22 5.08 -5.41
C LEU A 54 -4.20 4.05 -5.88
N LEU A 55 -3.01 4.53 -6.22
CA LEU A 55 -1.86 3.73 -6.56
C LEU A 55 -0.94 3.64 -5.35
N THR A 56 -0.61 2.42 -4.94
CA THR A 56 0.41 2.20 -3.92
C THR A 56 1.78 2.31 -4.58
N THR A 57 2.67 3.15 -4.04
CA THR A 57 3.99 3.37 -4.65
C THR A 57 4.99 2.24 -4.39
N ASN A 58 4.79 1.51 -3.29
CA ASN A 58 5.61 0.37 -2.85
C ASN A 58 4.85 -0.96 -2.88
N GLY A 59 3.64 -0.99 -3.44
CA GLY A 59 2.82 -2.20 -3.40
C GLY A 59 2.19 -2.45 -2.03
N VAL A 60 2.13 -1.46 -1.13
CA VAL A 60 1.45 -1.57 0.16
C VAL A 60 0.32 -0.55 0.23
N VAL A 61 -0.85 -1.01 0.63
CA VAL A 61 -2.04 -0.17 0.76
C VAL A 61 -2.07 0.40 2.16
N TYR A 62 -2.01 1.72 2.25
CA TYR A 62 -2.09 2.42 3.53
C TYR A 62 -3.52 2.89 3.84
N PRO A 63 -4.06 2.66 5.04
CA PRO A 63 -5.37 3.20 5.41
C PRO A 63 -5.42 4.73 5.28
N PRO A 64 -6.53 5.32 4.81
CA PRO A 64 -6.79 6.71 5.11
C PRO A 64 -6.95 6.91 6.63
N ALA A 65 -6.74 8.14 7.11
CA ALA A 65 -7.05 8.48 8.50
C ALA A 65 -8.55 8.30 8.79
N LEU A 66 -8.93 8.19 10.08
CA LEU A 66 -10.32 8.01 10.53
C LEU A 66 -11.29 9.10 10.02
N ASP A 67 -10.76 10.27 9.65
CA ASP A 67 -11.52 11.37 9.06
C ASP A 67 -11.69 11.27 7.52
N GLY A 68 -11.28 10.15 6.92
CA GLY A 68 -11.34 9.87 5.49
C GLY A 68 -10.16 10.42 4.68
N THR A 69 -9.23 11.16 5.31
CA THR A 69 -8.07 11.74 4.65
C THR A 69 -7.17 10.63 4.09
N PRO A 70 -6.95 10.54 2.76
CA PRO A 70 -6.07 9.52 2.20
C PRO A 70 -4.62 9.67 2.70
N ASP A 71 -3.98 8.54 2.99
CA ASP A 71 -2.56 8.50 3.34
C ASP A 71 -1.72 9.04 2.17
N PRO A 72 -0.75 9.95 2.42
CA PRO A 72 0.06 10.54 1.35
C PRO A 72 0.92 9.52 0.58
N ARG A 73 1.16 8.32 1.12
CA ARG A 73 1.89 7.23 0.47
C ARG A 73 1.06 6.53 -0.61
N ASN A 74 -0.27 6.62 -0.50
CA ASN A 74 -1.22 6.21 -1.53
C ASN A 74 -1.42 7.36 -2.52
N VAL A 75 -0.72 7.30 -3.66
CA VAL A 75 -0.82 8.36 -4.66
C VAL A 75 -2.17 8.25 -5.36
N VAL A 76 -3.05 9.21 -5.10
CA VAL A 76 -4.30 9.36 -5.84
C VAL A 76 -3.96 9.52 -7.32
N ILE A 77 -4.54 8.66 -8.16
CA ILE A 77 -4.33 8.76 -9.60
C ILE A 77 -5.06 10.01 -10.10
N THR A 78 -4.31 11.09 -10.31
CA THR A 78 -4.83 12.37 -10.77
C THR A 78 -5.18 12.29 -12.25
N GLY A 79 -6.44 12.61 -12.57
CA GLY A 79 -7.10 12.31 -13.85
C GLY A 79 -8.30 11.35 -13.74
N GLY A 80 -8.48 10.73 -12.57
CA GLY A 80 -9.54 9.77 -12.27
C GLY A 80 -10.19 9.98 -10.91
N VAL A 81 -10.78 11.15 -10.63
CA VAL A 81 -11.93 11.17 -9.70
C VAL A 81 -13.14 10.79 -10.55
N SER A 82 -13.65 9.56 -10.36
CA SER A 82 -14.89 9.14 -10.98
C SER A 82 -16.01 9.22 -9.95
N HIS A 83 -17.23 9.16 -10.42
CA HIS A 83 -18.41 9.12 -9.59
C HIS A 83 -19.25 7.91 -9.99
N ILE A 84 -20.11 7.47 -9.10
CA ILE A 84 -21.13 6.47 -9.42
C ILE A 84 -21.92 6.93 -10.64
N GLY A 85 -22.18 6.00 -11.56
CA GLY A 85 -22.87 6.28 -12.81
C GLY A 85 -22.02 6.99 -13.88
N SER A 86 -20.78 7.40 -13.58
CA SER A 86 -19.88 7.98 -14.58
C SER A 86 -19.74 7.05 -15.77
N ARG A 87 -20.01 7.58 -16.97
CA ARG A 87 -19.96 6.86 -18.25
C ARG A 87 -20.92 5.66 -18.38
N THR A 88 -21.91 5.54 -17.50
CA THR A 88 -23.04 4.61 -17.67
C THR A 88 -24.11 5.19 -18.61
N ALA A 89 -25.19 4.44 -18.88
CA ALA A 89 -26.30 4.94 -19.68
C ALA A 89 -26.98 6.15 -19.01
N MET A 90 -27.43 7.11 -19.82
CA MET A 90 -28.09 8.33 -19.32
C MET A 90 -29.34 8.00 -18.48
N GLY A 91 -29.52 8.73 -17.38
CA GLY A 91 -30.72 8.64 -16.53
C GLY A 91 -30.69 7.56 -15.45
N LEU A 92 -29.63 6.74 -15.36
CA LEU A 92 -29.46 5.77 -14.29
C LEU A 92 -28.86 6.44 -13.04
N THR A 93 -29.71 6.99 -12.18
CA THR A 93 -29.25 7.74 -10.99
C THR A 93 -28.91 6.89 -9.78
N ASN A 94 -29.39 5.64 -9.68
CA ASN A 94 -29.16 4.77 -8.52
C ASN A 94 -28.56 3.43 -8.98
N SER A 95 -27.63 3.49 -9.94
CA SER A 95 -27.07 2.28 -10.53
C SER A 95 -26.14 1.55 -9.57
N GLY A 96 -25.44 2.28 -8.69
CA GLY A 96 -24.33 1.74 -7.91
C GLY A 96 -23.13 1.29 -8.77
N LEU A 97 -23.13 1.54 -10.07
CA LEU A 97 -22.10 1.06 -10.99
C LEU A 97 -21.13 2.17 -11.34
N PHE A 98 -19.85 1.84 -11.49
CA PHE A 98 -18.84 2.74 -12.04
C PHE A 98 -17.85 1.97 -12.91
N TYR A 99 -17.14 2.72 -13.76
CA TYR A 99 -15.87 2.26 -14.28
C TYR A 99 -14.91 3.43 -14.53
N PHE A 100 -13.62 3.10 -14.53
CA PHE A 100 -12.49 3.93 -14.87
C PHE A 100 -11.91 3.46 -16.18
N ARG A 101 -11.49 4.40 -17.03
CA ARG A 101 -10.83 4.12 -18.29
C ARG A 101 -9.44 4.74 -18.29
N PHE A 102 -8.42 3.89 -18.34
CA PHE A 102 -7.03 4.26 -18.54
C PHE A 102 -6.70 4.20 -20.02
N ALA A 103 -6.80 5.36 -20.67
CA ALA A 103 -6.44 5.51 -22.09
C ALA A 103 -4.91 5.59 -22.28
N GLU A 104 -4.26 6.32 -21.38
CA GLU A 104 -2.84 6.64 -21.32
C GLU A 104 -2.40 6.49 -19.86
N ASN A 105 -1.10 6.34 -19.61
CA ASN A 105 -0.52 6.21 -18.25
C ASN A 105 -1.16 5.09 -17.41
N LYS A 106 -1.27 3.89 -18.00
CA LYS A 106 -1.74 2.72 -17.26
C LYS A 106 -0.76 2.38 -16.13
N PRO A 107 -1.25 1.97 -14.95
CA PRO A 107 -0.42 1.31 -13.96
C PRO A 107 0.41 0.20 -14.60
N LEU A 108 1.67 0.08 -14.17
CA LEU A 108 2.56 -0.97 -14.63
C LEU A 108 2.09 -2.33 -14.11
N PRO A 109 2.42 -3.44 -14.79
CA PRO A 109 2.23 -4.77 -14.23
C PRO A 109 2.90 -4.88 -12.85
N GLY A 110 2.21 -5.49 -11.88
CA GLY A 110 2.63 -5.56 -10.48
C GLY A 110 2.18 -4.37 -9.63
N ALA A 111 1.64 -3.30 -10.22
CA ALA A 111 1.05 -2.22 -9.45
C ALA A 111 -0.17 -2.72 -8.67
N ARG A 112 -0.18 -2.51 -7.35
CA ARG A 112 -1.38 -2.64 -6.52
C ARG A 112 -2.19 -1.36 -6.57
N LEU A 113 -3.49 -1.50 -6.79
CA LEU A 113 -4.46 -0.42 -6.74
C LEU A 113 -5.42 -0.66 -5.60
N PHE A 114 -5.81 0.45 -4.98
CA PHE A 114 -6.82 0.52 -3.96
C PHE A 114 -8.01 1.33 -4.48
N VAL A 115 -9.18 0.70 -4.49
CA VAL A 115 -10.43 1.30 -4.96
C VAL A 115 -11.33 1.56 -3.77
N ARG A 116 -11.82 2.80 -3.64
CA ARG A 116 -12.76 3.20 -2.60
C ARG A 116 -13.94 3.96 -3.16
N ALA A 117 -15.13 3.72 -2.63
CA ALA A 117 -16.36 4.44 -2.95
C ALA A 117 -16.83 5.24 -1.73
N PHE A 118 -17.64 6.28 -1.95
CA PHE A 118 -18.15 7.13 -0.87
C PHE A 118 -19.60 7.53 -1.10
N ASN A 119 -20.44 7.32 -0.09
CA ASN A 119 -21.81 7.87 -0.03
C ASN A 119 -21.80 9.33 0.43
N ALA A 120 -20.98 10.16 -0.22
CA ALA A 120 -20.84 11.58 0.08
C ALA A 120 -20.40 12.37 -1.17
N PRO A 121 -20.88 13.63 -1.32
CA PRO A 121 -20.53 14.48 -2.45
C PRO A 121 -19.09 15.04 -2.38
N SER A 122 -18.46 15.04 -1.20
CA SER A 122 -17.09 15.54 -0.98
C SER A 122 -16.23 14.54 -0.19
N ARG A 123 -14.91 14.64 -0.33
CA ARG A 123 -13.94 13.78 0.38
C ARG A 123 -13.95 14.04 1.88
N GLN A 124 -14.11 15.30 2.29
CA GLN A 124 -14.12 15.70 3.70
C GLN A 124 -15.38 15.25 4.43
N GLU A 125 -16.46 14.97 3.68
CA GLU A 125 -17.71 14.42 4.23
C GLU A 125 -17.74 12.90 4.19
N ALA A 126 -16.74 12.27 3.55
CA ALA A 126 -16.68 10.85 3.40
C ALA A 126 -16.01 10.20 4.61
N SER A 127 -16.80 9.51 5.42
CA SER A 127 -16.25 8.53 6.38
C SER A 127 -15.60 7.39 5.62
N PHE A 128 -14.53 6.82 6.16
CA PHE A 128 -13.92 5.62 5.59
C PHE A 128 -14.82 4.41 5.84
N TYR A 129 -14.98 3.58 4.81
CA TYR A 129 -15.80 2.38 4.83
C TYR A 129 -14.93 1.17 4.45
N SER A 130 -15.24 0.02 5.03
CA SER A 130 -14.55 -1.27 4.81
C SER A 130 -14.80 -1.90 3.43
N ASP A 131 -15.59 -1.24 2.57
CA ASP A 131 -15.93 -1.73 1.22
C ASP A 131 -14.79 -1.56 0.20
N SER A 132 -13.61 -1.15 0.66
CA SER A 132 -12.48 -0.92 -0.21
C SER A 132 -11.96 -2.22 -0.82
N ALA A 133 -11.50 -2.13 -2.07
CA ALA A 133 -11.02 -3.29 -2.79
C ALA A 133 -9.59 -3.08 -3.27
N VAL A 134 -8.73 -4.03 -2.93
CA VAL A 134 -7.33 -4.08 -3.34
C VAL A 134 -7.16 -5.11 -4.45
N PHE A 135 -6.41 -4.77 -5.49
CA PHE A 135 -6.01 -5.75 -6.50
C PHE A 135 -4.70 -5.38 -7.20
N THR A 136 -4.06 -6.36 -7.81
CA THR A 136 -2.80 -6.21 -8.54
C THR A 136 -3.04 -6.24 -10.04
N VAL A 137 -2.41 -5.32 -10.77
CA VAL A 137 -2.46 -5.29 -12.24
C VAL A 137 -1.54 -6.37 -12.79
N ASP A 138 -2.12 -7.34 -13.49
CA ASP A 138 -1.36 -8.47 -14.06
C ASP A 138 -0.61 -8.10 -15.37
N GLY A 139 -0.98 -6.98 -16.00
CA GLY A 139 -0.40 -6.50 -17.26
C GLY A 139 -0.92 -7.17 -18.54
N SER A 140 -1.69 -8.25 -18.42
CA SER A 140 -2.31 -9.02 -19.50
C SER A 140 -3.78 -8.68 -19.72
N SER A 141 -4.47 -8.26 -18.65
CA SER A 141 -5.90 -7.95 -18.63
C SER A 141 -6.16 -6.50 -19.05
N SER A 142 -7.15 -6.32 -19.91
CA SER A 142 -7.65 -5.00 -20.34
C SER A 142 -8.89 -4.55 -19.54
N SER A 143 -9.43 -5.41 -18.69
CA SER A 143 -10.58 -5.12 -17.84
C SER A 143 -10.44 -5.83 -16.50
N TYR A 144 -10.71 -5.12 -15.42
CA TYR A 144 -10.75 -5.63 -14.04
C TYR A 144 -12.14 -5.38 -13.47
N ASP A 145 -12.81 -6.46 -13.06
CA ASP A 145 -14.05 -6.39 -12.31
C ASP A 145 -13.71 -6.48 -10.83
N VAL A 146 -14.04 -5.42 -10.11
CA VAL A 146 -13.74 -5.25 -8.69
C VAL A 146 -14.98 -5.64 -7.90
N SER A 147 -14.83 -6.49 -6.90
CA SER A 147 -15.92 -6.79 -5.97
C SER A 147 -15.83 -5.82 -4.80
N MET A 148 -16.92 -5.10 -4.53
CA MET A 148 -17.03 -4.20 -3.38
C MET A 148 -18.17 -4.69 -2.50
N SER A 149 -17.94 -4.72 -1.20
CA SER A 149 -18.97 -5.01 -0.19
C SER A 149 -19.94 -3.84 -0.05
N ALA A 150 -21.05 -4.04 0.68
CA ALA A 150 -21.86 -2.90 1.09
C ALA A 150 -21.03 -2.01 2.03
N MET A 151 -21.18 -0.69 1.91
CA MET A 151 -20.51 0.27 2.78
C MET A 151 -20.84 -0.02 4.24
N ASN A 152 -19.82 -0.39 5.01
CA ASN A 152 -19.92 -0.56 6.44
C ASN A 152 -18.89 0.35 7.10
N PRO A 153 -19.28 1.23 8.04
CA PRO A 153 -18.31 2.05 8.76
C PRO A 153 -17.18 1.17 9.29
N LEU A 154 -15.96 1.70 9.36
CA LEU A 154 -14.94 1.02 10.13
C LEU A 154 -15.47 0.76 11.54
N ASP A 155 -15.36 -0.48 11.98
CA ASP A 155 -15.51 -0.80 13.39
C ASP A 155 -14.35 -0.23 14.20
N SER A 156 -14.60 -0.06 15.50
CA SER A 156 -13.55 0.17 16.49
C SER A 156 -13.13 -1.13 17.17
N GLU A 157 -13.54 -2.27 16.62
CA GLU A 157 -13.19 -3.59 17.14
C GLU A 157 -11.83 -4.00 16.55
N ASP A 158 -11.01 -4.58 17.41
CA ASP A 158 -9.63 -5.00 17.16
C ASP A 158 -9.51 -6.30 17.97
N SER A 159 -9.83 -7.43 17.33
CA SER A 159 -10.12 -8.68 18.04
C SER A 159 -8.86 -9.35 18.55
N ASP A 160 -7.75 -9.15 17.86
CA ASP A 160 -6.45 -9.69 18.21
C ASP A 160 -5.58 -8.72 19.02
N GLY A 161 -5.94 -7.43 19.04
CA GLY A 161 -5.29 -6.39 19.83
C GLY A 161 -3.98 -5.89 19.23
N ASP A 162 -3.78 -6.03 17.92
CA ASP A 162 -2.57 -5.62 17.23
C ASP A 162 -2.53 -4.12 16.89
N GLY A 163 -3.67 -3.42 17.03
CA GLY A 163 -3.80 -1.99 16.76
C GLY A 163 -4.38 -1.63 15.38
N VAL A 164 -4.70 -2.63 14.56
CA VAL A 164 -5.51 -2.51 13.34
C VAL A 164 -6.96 -2.92 13.67
N SER A 165 -7.96 -2.23 13.11
CA SER A 165 -9.37 -2.61 13.34
C SER A 165 -9.75 -3.79 12.45
N ASN A 166 -10.63 -4.68 12.92
CA ASN A 166 -11.06 -5.87 12.17
C ASN A 166 -11.49 -5.56 10.74
N SER A 167 -12.35 -4.54 10.60
CA SER A 167 -12.88 -4.10 9.30
C SER A 167 -11.81 -3.52 8.36
N MET A 168 -10.67 -3.09 8.90
CA MET A 168 -9.52 -2.64 8.13
C MET A 168 -8.70 -3.83 7.64
N GLU A 169 -8.42 -4.80 8.50
CA GLU A 169 -7.71 -6.03 8.15
C GLU A 169 -8.45 -6.80 7.05
N GLU A 170 -9.77 -6.97 7.20
CA GLU A 170 -10.62 -7.57 6.16
C GLU A 170 -10.48 -6.85 4.80
N SER A 171 -10.35 -5.52 4.82
CA SER A 171 -10.21 -4.71 3.60
C SER A 171 -8.82 -4.82 2.95
N LEU A 172 -7.79 -5.08 3.76
CA LEU A 172 -6.42 -5.35 3.30
C LEU A 172 -6.21 -6.81 2.89
N GLY A 173 -7.12 -7.69 3.30
CA GLY A 173 -7.02 -9.13 3.12
C GLY A 173 -6.20 -9.82 4.22
N SER A 174 -5.86 -9.11 5.30
CA SER A 174 -5.28 -9.69 6.51
C SER A 174 -6.39 -10.23 7.42
N ASN A 175 -6.02 -10.91 8.52
CA ASN A 175 -6.92 -11.73 9.33
C ASN A 175 -7.19 -11.07 10.69
N PRO A 176 -8.43 -10.60 10.94
CA PRO A 176 -8.79 -9.84 12.14
C PRO A 176 -8.68 -10.60 13.47
N ASP A 177 -8.47 -11.90 13.42
CA ASP A 177 -8.30 -12.76 14.59
C ASP A 177 -6.81 -13.12 14.84
N GLN A 178 -5.86 -12.55 14.08
CA GLN A 178 -4.45 -12.88 14.14
C GLN A 178 -3.54 -11.65 14.04
N THR A 179 -2.83 -11.37 15.15
CA THR A 179 -1.93 -10.21 15.20
C THR A 179 -0.83 -10.23 14.13
N ASP A 180 -0.51 -11.40 13.58
CA ASP A 180 0.41 -11.64 12.46
C ASP A 180 -0.31 -12.55 11.47
N SER A 181 -0.83 -11.94 10.40
CA SER A 181 -1.73 -12.59 9.46
C SER A 181 -1.07 -13.57 8.50
N ASP A 182 0.18 -13.31 8.10
CA ASP A 182 0.90 -14.15 7.15
C ASP A 182 1.90 -15.14 7.80
N GLY A 183 2.15 -14.96 9.09
CA GLY A 183 2.92 -15.82 9.97
C GLY A 183 4.42 -15.62 9.89
N ASP A 184 4.91 -14.46 9.46
CA ASP A 184 6.34 -14.17 9.32
C ASP A 184 7.02 -13.71 10.64
N GLY A 185 6.20 -13.44 11.66
CA GLY A 185 6.59 -12.98 12.97
C GLY A 185 6.27 -11.51 13.24
N ILE A 186 6.06 -10.66 12.24
CA ILE A 186 5.78 -9.22 12.40
C ILE A 186 4.27 -9.02 12.50
N SER A 187 3.81 -8.12 13.38
CA SER A 187 2.37 -7.85 13.46
C SER A 187 1.87 -6.97 12.32
N ASP A 188 0.60 -7.09 11.95
CA ASP A 188 0.02 -6.36 10.81
C ASP A 188 0.17 -4.83 10.98
N ASP A 189 -0.07 -4.26 12.17
CA ASP A 189 0.19 -2.84 12.45
C ASP A 189 1.65 -2.44 12.22
N LEU A 190 2.60 -3.27 12.66
CA LEU A 190 4.03 -2.99 12.50
C LEU A 190 4.45 -3.06 11.04
N GLU A 191 3.89 -3.99 10.29
CA GLU A 191 4.09 -4.10 8.86
C GLU A 191 3.55 -2.89 8.10
N LEU A 192 2.33 -2.46 8.41
CA LEU A 192 1.74 -1.26 7.83
C LEU A 192 2.53 0.00 8.19
N ARG A 193 3.13 0.08 9.38
CA ARG A 193 4.05 1.18 9.75
C ARG A 193 5.38 1.09 9.00
N ALA A 194 5.92 -0.11 8.84
CA ALA A 194 7.17 -0.37 8.11
C ALA A 194 7.00 -0.22 6.60
N GLY A 195 5.76 -0.28 6.11
CA GLY A 195 5.44 -0.25 4.69
C GLY A 195 5.68 -1.59 4.01
N THR A 196 5.37 -2.67 4.70
CA THR A 196 5.30 -4.05 4.21
C THR A 196 3.86 -4.54 4.10
N ASP A 197 3.65 -5.74 3.55
CA ASP A 197 2.34 -6.26 3.16
C ASP A 197 1.93 -7.38 4.13
N PRO A 198 0.92 -7.17 5.00
CA PRO A 198 0.57 -8.12 6.08
C PRO A 198 -0.07 -9.43 5.62
N THR A 199 0.00 -9.70 4.31
CA THR A 199 -0.59 -10.88 3.68
C THR A 199 0.44 -11.68 2.89
N ASP A 200 1.69 -11.23 2.91
CA ASP A 200 2.80 -11.81 2.15
C ASP A 200 4.03 -11.91 3.05
N ARG A 201 4.24 -13.11 3.60
CA ARG A 201 5.39 -13.45 4.46
C ARG A 201 6.77 -13.14 3.90
N GLU A 202 6.88 -12.91 2.58
CA GLU A 202 8.14 -12.53 1.93
C GLU A 202 8.31 -11.00 1.85
N SER A 203 7.24 -10.25 2.12
CA SER A 203 7.20 -8.80 2.25
C SER A 203 7.73 -8.36 3.61
N VAL A 204 8.95 -8.77 3.96
CA VAL A 204 9.57 -8.40 5.23
C VAL A 204 10.42 -7.15 5.07
N PHE A 205 10.40 -6.23 6.05
CA PHE A 205 11.36 -5.12 6.12
C PHE A 205 12.70 -5.66 6.64
N VAL A 206 13.41 -6.38 5.78
CA VAL A 206 14.70 -6.97 6.12
C VAL A 206 15.79 -5.95 5.91
N LEU A 207 16.69 -5.85 6.89
CA LEU A 207 18.06 -5.43 6.65
C LEU A 207 18.62 -6.11 5.40
N ALA A 208 18.85 -5.33 4.34
CA ALA A 208 19.11 -5.89 3.02
C ALA A 208 20.29 -6.88 2.99
N ILE A 209 21.32 -6.67 3.82
CA ILE A 209 22.38 -7.66 4.05
C ILE A 209 22.94 -7.52 5.48
N ALA A 210 23.16 -8.64 6.18
CA ALA A 210 24.02 -8.71 7.36
C ALA A 210 25.27 -9.55 7.05
N ARG A 211 26.46 -9.08 7.45
CA ARG A 211 27.73 -9.79 7.31
C ARG A 211 28.38 -9.96 8.67
N LEU A 212 28.57 -11.20 9.10
CA LEU A 212 29.39 -11.50 10.28
C LEU A 212 30.87 -11.43 9.91
N ASN A 213 31.61 -10.58 10.58
CA ASN A 213 33.04 -10.40 10.39
C ASN A 213 33.84 -11.41 11.21
N VAL A 214 35.09 -11.64 10.81
CA VAL A 214 35.99 -12.61 11.46
C VAL A 214 36.31 -12.22 12.90
N ASP A 215 36.26 -10.93 13.23
CA ASP A 215 36.44 -10.41 14.59
C ASP A 215 35.18 -10.56 15.47
N GLY A 216 34.08 -11.06 14.90
CA GLY A 216 32.81 -11.28 15.57
C GLY A 216 31.89 -10.06 15.61
N THR A 217 32.24 -8.95 14.95
CA THR A 217 31.31 -7.85 14.70
C THR A 217 30.35 -8.20 13.57
N MET A 218 29.18 -7.58 13.52
CA MET A 218 28.22 -7.75 12.41
C MET A 218 28.08 -6.43 11.67
N THR A 219 28.38 -6.42 10.38
CA THR A 219 28.11 -5.27 9.50
C THR A 219 26.75 -5.41 8.87
N LEU A 220 25.93 -4.38 9.04
CA LEU A 220 24.59 -4.26 8.52
C LEU A 220 24.59 -3.32 7.32
N PHE A 221 23.86 -3.67 6.27
CA PHE A 221 23.67 -2.88 5.05
C PHE A 221 22.18 -2.72 4.76
N TRP A 222 21.75 -1.50 4.46
CA TRP A 222 20.37 -1.22 4.04
C TRP A 222 20.32 -0.12 2.98
N PRO A 223 19.36 -0.19 2.04
CA PRO A 223 19.04 0.93 1.16
C PRO A 223 18.69 2.16 1.97
N SER A 224 19.21 3.31 1.58
CA SER A 224 19.03 4.55 2.32
C SER A 224 18.89 5.75 1.39
N ALA A 225 18.29 6.82 1.91
CA ALA A 225 18.19 8.09 1.23
C ALA A 225 19.26 9.03 1.77
N GLU A 226 20.07 9.62 0.88
CA GLU A 226 21.13 10.55 1.24
C GLU A 226 20.59 11.72 2.10
N GLY A 227 21.30 12.05 3.17
CA GLY A 227 20.93 13.09 4.14
C GLY A 227 19.94 12.64 5.22
N LYS A 228 19.32 11.45 5.11
CA LYS A 228 18.45 10.92 6.16
C LYS A 228 19.24 10.25 7.29
N ARG A 229 18.67 10.23 8.49
CA ARG A 229 19.27 9.65 9.70
C ARG A 229 18.54 8.37 10.08
N TYR A 230 19.29 7.35 10.46
CA TYR A 230 18.78 6.00 10.75
C TYR A 230 19.33 5.48 12.07
N GLN A 231 18.52 4.77 12.84
CA GLN A 231 18.92 4.09 14.07
C GLN A 231 18.68 2.59 13.88
N VAL A 232 19.70 1.77 14.14
CA VAL A 232 19.49 0.32 14.28
C VAL A 232 18.87 0.08 15.64
N GLU A 233 17.86 -0.77 15.71
CA GLU A 233 17.20 -1.15 16.95
C GLU A 233 17.09 -2.67 17.06
N PHE A 234 17.02 -3.15 18.29
CA PHE A 234 17.01 -4.57 18.60
C PHE A 234 15.97 -4.88 19.68
N THR A 235 15.32 -6.03 19.58
CA THR A 235 14.46 -6.59 20.63
C THR A 235 14.73 -8.08 20.84
N ARG A 236 14.56 -8.53 22.08
CA ARG A 236 14.51 -9.95 22.43
C ARG A 236 13.08 -10.46 22.56
N ASP A 237 12.13 -9.55 22.57
CA ASP A 237 10.73 -9.88 22.72
C ASP A 237 10.23 -10.58 21.47
N ASP A 238 9.15 -11.33 21.64
CA ASP A 238 8.39 -11.77 20.47
C ASP A 238 7.88 -10.53 19.73
N LEU A 239 7.86 -10.62 18.41
CA LEU A 239 7.42 -9.53 17.57
C LEU A 239 5.88 -9.36 17.58
N HIS A 240 5.15 -10.30 18.17
CA HIS A 240 3.69 -10.35 18.21
C HIS A 240 3.05 -9.45 19.29
N SER A 241 3.83 -8.93 20.25
CA SER A 241 3.31 -8.25 21.46
C SER A 241 3.66 -6.76 21.55
N HIS A 242 3.85 -6.08 20.41
CA HIS A 242 4.40 -4.72 20.36
C HIS A 242 5.75 -4.62 21.09
N PRO A 243 6.78 -5.30 20.57
CA PRO A 243 8.07 -5.43 21.24
C PRO A 243 8.74 -4.07 21.52
N ASP A 244 9.37 -3.96 22.69
CA ASP A 244 10.17 -2.80 23.04
C ASP A 244 11.51 -2.87 22.31
N PHE A 245 11.62 -2.11 21.22
CA PHE A 245 12.86 -1.98 20.47
C PHE A 245 13.81 -1.00 21.16
N MET A 246 15.01 -1.49 21.51
CA MET A 246 16.07 -0.68 22.11
C MET A 246 17.04 -0.20 21.03
N PRO A 247 17.52 1.06 21.08
CA PRO A 247 18.53 1.55 20.16
C PRO A 247 19.83 0.76 20.31
N LEU A 248 20.42 0.41 19.19
CA LEU A 248 21.67 -0.33 19.06
C LEU A 248 22.68 0.51 18.29
N GLY A 249 23.83 0.78 18.90
CA GLY A 249 24.81 1.72 18.35
C GLY A 249 24.27 3.15 18.15
N GLU A 250 25.03 3.94 17.40
CA GLU A 250 24.75 5.36 17.13
C GLU A 250 23.80 5.57 15.95
N VAL A 251 23.13 6.73 15.93
CA VAL A 251 22.37 7.19 14.76
C VAL A 251 23.32 7.45 13.59
N VAL A 252 23.02 6.86 12.43
CA VAL A 252 23.83 6.98 11.22
C VAL A 252 23.17 7.91 10.21
N THR A 253 23.89 8.92 9.76
CA THR A 253 23.47 9.78 8.64
C THR A 253 23.89 9.13 7.32
N ALA A 254 22.92 8.84 6.46
CA ALA A 254 23.17 8.29 5.14
C ALA A 254 23.87 9.30 4.23
N THR A 255 24.96 8.86 3.60
CA THR A 255 25.75 9.67 2.64
C THR A 255 25.58 9.19 1.20
N GLY A 256 24.63 8.30 0.93
CA GLY A 256 24.43 7.68 -0.37
C GLY A 256 23.22 6.75 -0.38
N PRO A 257 23.06 5.93 -1.46
CA PRO A 257 21.90 5.06 -1.65
C PRO A 257 21.91 3.80 -0.79
N VAL A 258 23.01 3.51 -0.12
CA VAL A 258 23.18 2.39 0.81
C VAL A 258 23.95 2.91 2.02
N THR A 259 23.44 2.61 3.21
CA THR A 259 24.13 2.87 4.47
C THR A 259 24.64 1.56 5.04
N GLU A 260 25.82 1.62 5.65
CA GLU A 260 26.38 0.54 6.44
C GLU A 260 26.63 0.98 7.88
N THR A 261 26.47 0.05 8.82
CA THR A 261 26.96 0.23 10.20
C THR A 261 27.49 -1.09 10.74
N SER A 262 28.39 -1.02 11.71
CA SER A 262 28.93 -2.21 12.37
C SER A 262 28.45 -2.27 13.81
N ILE A 263 27.87 -3.40 14.19
CA ILE A 263 27.42 -3.67 15.54
C ILE A 263 28.52 -4.44 16.28
N PRO A 264 28.99 -3.93 17.43
CA PRO A 264 29.96 -4.60 18.27
C PRO A 264 29.47 -5.98 18.74
N LYS A 265 30.41 -6.93 18.87
CA LYS A 265 30.08 -8.31 19.26
C LYS A 265 29.33 -8.40 20.59
N ASP A 266 29.66 -7.52 21.53
CA ASP A 266 29.07 -7.44 22.87
C ASP A 266 27.63 -6.91 22.87
N GLU A 267 27.23 -6.22 21.81
CA GLU A 267 25.86 -5.76 21.58
C GLU A 267 25.03 -6.76 20.77
N LEU A 268 25.68 -7.75 20.13
CA LEU A 268 24.99 -8.80 19.39
C LEU A 268 24.34 -9.83 20.31
N SER A 269 23.09 -10.17 20.02
CA SER A 269 22.37 -11.25 20.68
C SER A 269 22.35 -12.47 19.77
N ALA A 270 22.49 -13.66 20.34
CA ALA A 270 22.39 -14.93 19.60
C ALA A 270 20.97 -15.23 19.11
N SER A 271 19.97 -14.56 19.69
CA SER A 271 18.55 -14.64 19.35
C SER A 271 17.88 -13.29 19.57
N GLY A 272 16.96 -12.92 18.68
CA GLY A 272 16.20 -11.68 18.71
C GLY A 272 16.07 -11.07 17.32
N HIS A 273 15.41 -9.92 17.23
CA HIS A 273 15.05 -9.27 15.99
C HIS A 273 15.70 -7.90 15.88
N TYR A 274 16.12 -7.54 14.66
CA TYR A 274 16.79 -6.28 14.36
C TYR A 274 15.94 -5.50 13.35
N ARG A 275 15.84 -4.19 13.54
CA ARG A 275 15.24 -3.28 12.55
C ARG A 275 16.08 -2.04 12.36
N VAL A 276 15.81 -1.32 11.27
CA VAL A 276 16.36 0.02 11.02
C VAL A 276 15.22 1.02 11.04
N ARG A 277 15.23 1.94 12.02
CA ARG A 277 14.25 3.01 12.13
C ARG A 277 14.77 4.28 11.48
N LEU A 278 13.94 4.92 10.64
CA LEU A 278 14.19 6.27 10.15
C LEU A 278 13.95 7.27 11.28
N MET A 279 14.91 8.17 11.52
CA MET A 279 14.78 9.24 12.51
C MET A 279 14.18 10.46 11.84
N GLU A 280 12.94 10.81 12.20
CA GLU A 280 12.37 12.11 11.82
C GLU A 280 13.15 13.25 12.51
N GLU A 281 13.13 14.44 11.89
CA GLU A 281 13.73 15.66 12.46
C GLU A 281 12.83 16.29 13.52
#